data_AF-A0A9W7GM85-F1
#
_entry.id   AF-A0A9W7GM85-F1
#
_cell.length_a   1.000
_cell.length_b   1.000
_cell.length_c   1.000
_cell.angle_alpha   90.00
_cell.angle_beta   90.00
_cell.angle_gamma   90.00
#
_symmetry.space_group_name_H-M   'P 1'
#
loop_
_entity.id
_entity.type
_entity.pdbx_description
1 polymer ?
#
loop_
_entity_poly.entity_id
_entity_poly.type
_entity_poly.pdbx_seq_one_letter_code
_entity_poly.pdbx_strand_id
1 'polypeptide(L)'
;MGMRRAGLVWEEYDAMLPVYGTDCMGSTDFWSPSTLSSLQLPYVRRETMDRLSLISRQAVKDGLTSEGDEDELRHSAWLVTSRCLTVAGEEGSDEQRKVLIPYLDMINHDRSSNHVLTGRAATGGWLRVVAGSDVKKGDQIFIRYGSGEGNDRMVQDYGFVDEKEGAMEAVARRIMEAGEGWEGSLKNAIGGRGGQPGLTREDGEACRRELVGGGEGIAGKVNDGVKEALERLERGGGLN
;
A
#
# COMPACT_ATOMS: atom_id res chain seq x y z
N MET A 1 18.49 35.81 19.34
CA MET A 1 19.14 34.98 18.30
C MET A 1 18.01 34.33 17.50
N GLY A 2 17.60 34.96 16.40
CA GLY A 2 16.39 34.56 15.66
C GLY A 2 16.64 33.29 14.84
N MET A 3 15.79 32.28 15.03
CA MET A 3 15.61 31.21 14.06
C MET A 3 15.21 31.85 12.73
N ARG A 4 16.15 31.93 11.79
CA ARG A 4 15.81 32.18 10.39
C ARG A 4 15.02 30.95 9.95
N ARG A 5 13.73 31.12 9.61
CA ARG A 5 13.00 30.13 8.81
C ARG A 5 13.83 29.94 7.53
N ALA A 6 14.41 28.76 7.36
CA ALA A 6 14.90 28.36 6.05
C ALA A 6 13.70 28.49 5.10
N GLY A 7 13.84 29.29 4.03
CA GLY A 7 12.83 29.35 2.98
C GLY A 7 12.53 27.91 2.55
N LEU A 8 11.27 27.52 2.69
CA LEU A 8 10.85 26.12 2.59
C LEU A 8 11.08 25.65 1.15
N VAL A 9 12.14 24.87 0.94
CA VAL A 9 12.50 24.23 -0.34
C VAL A 9 11.39 23.28 -0.85
N TRP A 10 10.32 23.10 -0.08
CA TRP A 10 9.27 22.13 -0.30
C TRP A 10 7.87 22.74 -0.37
N GLU A 11 7.70 24.07 -0.29
CA GLU A 11 6.37 24.72 -0.35
C GLU A 11 5.60 24.31 -1.61
N GLU A 12 6.25 24.32 -2.78
CA GLU A 12 5.61 23.93 -4.04
C GLU A 12 5.31 22.42 -4.10
N TYR A 13 6.15 21.59 -3.47
CA TYR A 13 5.91 20.15 -3.42
C TYR A 13 4.75 19.81 -2.50
N ASP A 14 4.69 20.43 -1.32
CA ASP A 14 3.62 20.24 -0.34
C ASP A 14 2.26 20.63 -0.94
N ALA A 15 2.22 21.72 -1.72
CA ALA A 15 1.03 22.15 -2.45
C ALA A 15 0.54 21.15 -3.53
N MET A 16 1.39 20.20 -3.96
CA MET A 16 1.02 19.12 -4.89
C MET A 16 0.59 17.84 -4.19
N LEU A 17 0.81 17.71 -2.88
CA LEU A 17 0.38 16.53 -2.15
C LEU A 17 -1.15 16.47 -2.06
N PRO A 18 -1.75 15.27 -2.05
CA PRO A 18 -3.17 15.11 -1.81
C PRO A 18 -3.54 15.79 -0.50
N VAL A 19 -4.59 16.60 -0.54
CA VAL A 19 -5.18 17.15 0.67
C VAL A 19 -6.03 16.08 1.35
N TYR A 20 -6.12 16.16 2.68
CA TYR A 20 -7.04 15.32 3.43
C TYR A 20 -8.46 15.50 2.87
N GLY A 21 -9.05 14.40 2.40
CA GLY A 21 -10.27 14.44 1.62
C GLY A 21 -10.35 13.29 0.64
N THR A 22 -10.99 13.50 -0.52
CA THR A 22 -11.43 12.44 -1.44
C THR A 22 -10.37 11.42 -1.84
N ASP A 23 -9.10 11.84 -1.95
CA ASP A 23 -8.02 10.99 -2.46
C ASP A 23 -7.52 10.00 -1.41
N CYS A 24 -7.51 10.36 -0.12
CA CYS A 24 -7.14 9.43 0.95
C CYS A 24 -8.30 8.51 1.36
N MET A 25 -9.55 8.90 1.09
CA MET A 25 -10.76 8.13 1.46
C MET A 25 -10.83 6.73 0.83
N GLY A 26 -10.03 6.46 -0.20
CA GLY A 26 -9.91 5.13 -0.78
C GLY A 26 -9.22 4.12 0.16
N SER A 27 -8.35 4.58 1.07
CA SER A 27 -7.63 3.72 2.01
C SER A 27 -8.50 3.32 3.20
N THR A 28 -8.30 2.09 3.66
CA THR A 28 -9.02 1.52 4.81
C THR A 28 -8.87 2.36 6.09
N ASP A 29 -7.80 3.15 6.20
CA ASP A 29 -7.53 3.99 7.37
C ASP A 29 -8.56 5.13 7.54
N PHE A 30 -9.29 5.45 6.46
CA PHE A 30 -10.30 6.51 6.43
C PHE A 30 -11.73 5.98 6.24
N TRP A 31 -11.89 4.66 6.22
CA TRP A 31 -13.22 4.06 6.08
C TRP A 31 -14.03 4.17 7.37
N SER A 32 -15.34 4.33 7.22
CA SER A 32 -16.24 4.23 8.36
C SER A 32 -16.19 2.81 8.96
N PRO A 33 -16.50 2.64 10.26
CA PRO A 33 -16.57 1.32 10.88
C PRO A 33 -17.52 0.36 10.16
N SER A 34 -18.63 0.86 9.59
CA SER A 34 -19.56 0.06 8.79
C SER A 34 -18.95 -0.42 7.47
N THR A 35 -18.23 0.46 6.77
CA THR A 35 -17.54 0.12 5.52
C THR A 35 -16.41 -0.87 5.77
N LEU A 36 -15.60 -0.65 6.81
CA LEU A 36 -14.55 -1.58 7.19
C LEU A 36 -15.10 -2.95 7.59
N SER A 37 -16.23 -2.99 8.30
CA SER A 37 -16.93 -4.24 8.64
C SER A 37 -17.46 -4.98 7.41
N SER A 38 -17.80 -4.27 6.32
CA SER A 38 -18.25 -4.88 5.07
C SER A 38 -17.12 -5.57 4.28
N LEU A 39 -15.86 -5.29 4.62
CA LEU A 39 -14.73 -6.01 4.06
C LEU A 39 -14.64 -7.41 4.67
N GLN A 40 -14.81 -8.43 3.84
CA GLN A 40 -14.81 -9.84 4.24
C GLN A 40 -13.39 -10.42 4.32
N LEU A 41 -12.40 -9.57 4.63
CA LEU A 41 -11.00 -9.92 4.87
C LEU A 41 -10.63 -9.54 6.33
N PRO A 42 -10.89 -10.43 7.31
CA PRO A 42 -10.71 -10.11 8.74
C PRO A 42 -9.31 -9.62 9.11
N TYR A 43 -8.26 -10.15 8.47
CA TYR A 43 -6.88 -9.74 8.72
C TYR A 43 -6.62 -8.30 8.29
N VAL A 44 -7.20 -7.86 7.17
CA VAL A 44 -7.10 -6.47 6.70
C VAL A 44 -7.76 -5.55 7.71
N ARG A 45 -8.97 -5.89 8.17
CA ARG A 45 -9.67 -5.11 9.21
C ARG A 45 -8.83 -5.00 10.48
N ARG A 46 -8.27 -6.12 10.95
CA ARG A 46 -7.43 -6.13 12.16
C ARG A 46 -6.20 -5.25 11.99
N GLU A 47 -5.46 -5.39 10.91
CA GLU A 47 -4.26 -4.58 10.65
C GLU A 47 -4.59 -3.08 10.57
N THR A 48 -5.69 -2.72 9.91
CA THR A 48 -6.19 -1.33 9.88
C THR A 48 -6.47 -0.82 11.30
N MET A 49 -7.18 -1.59 12.13
CA MET A 49 -7.49 -1.20 13.52
C MET A 49 -6.23 -1.10 14.40
N ASP A 50 -5.25 -1.99 14.21
CA ASP A 50 -3.98 -1.94 14.92
C ASP A 50 -3.18 -0.68 14.55
N ARG A 51 -3.17 -0.31 13.26
CA ARG A 51 -2.53 0.91 12.77
C ARG A 51 -3.22 2.17 13.30
N LEU A 52 -4.55 2.22 13.27
CA LEU A 52 -5.31 3.34 13.86
C LEU A 52 -5.01 3.47 15.36
N SER A 53 -4.97 2.36 16.10
CA SER A 53 -4.61 2.36 17.52
C SER A 53 -3.19 2.86 17.78
N LEU A 54 -2.23 2.54 16.90
CA LEU A 54 -0.86 3.07 16.97
C LEU A 54 -0.82 4.57 16.74
N ILE A 55 -1.58 5.08 15.76
CA ILE A 55 -1.68 6.51 15.46
C ILE A 55 -2.27 7.26 16.67
N SER A 56 -3.39 6.81 17.23
CA SER A 56 -3.99 7.49 18.40
C SER A 56 -3.04 7.49 19.61
N ARG A 57 -2.31 6.39 19.86
CA ARG A 57 -1.28 6.35 20.92
C ARG A 57 -0.13 7.32 20.65
N GLN A 58 0.29 7.44 19.39
CA GLN A 58 1.37 8.34 19.01
C GLN A 58 0.94 9.81 19.13
N ALA A 59 -0.29 10.16 18.74
CA ALA A 59 -0.86 11.50 18.93
C ALA A 59 -0.83 11.92 20.41
N VAL A 60 -1.28 11.03 21.32
CA VAL A 60 -1.23 11.28 22.78
C VAL A 60 0.21 11.47 23.25
N LYS A 61 1.13 10.63 22.80
CA LYS A 61 2.55 10.70 23.18
C LYS A 61 3.20 12.02 22.74
N ASP A 62 2.83 12.51 21.57
CA ASP A 62 3.39 13.74 20.99
C ASP A 62 2.66 15.01 21.48
N GLY A 63 1.64 14.86 22.34
CA GLY A 63 0.87 15.98 22.87
C GLY A 63 -0.06 16.64 21.85
N LEU A 64 -0.39 15.93 20.77
CA LEU A 64 -1.31 16.37 19.75
C LEU A 64 -2.75 16.19 20.28
N THR A 65 -3.31 17.26 20.83
CA THR A 65 -4.56 17.25 21.62
C THR A 65 -5.66 18.16 21.06
N SER A 66 -5.38 18.85 19.96
CA SER A 66 -6.32 19.74 19.29
C SER A 66 -7.32 18.93 18.46
N GLU A 67 -8.47 19.53 18.15
CA GLU A 67 -9.41 18.94 17.19
C GLU A 67 -8.75 18.85 15.80
N GLY A 68 -8.75 17.65 15.21
CA GLY A 68 -8.15 17.37 13.90
C GLY A 68 -6.69 16.89 13.92
N ASP A 69 -6.00 17.01 15.06
CA ASP A 69 -4.60 16.59 15.20
C ASP A 69 -4.36 15.11 14.86
N GLU A 70 -5.26 14.23 15.33
CA GLU A 70 -5.17 12.80 15.03
C GLU A 70 -5.44 12.51 13.55
N ASP A 71 -6.35 13.25 12.92
CA ASP A 71 -6.65 13.11 11.49
C ASP A 71 -5.48 13.59 10.63
N GLU A 72 -4.80 14.67 11.03
CA GLU A 72 -3.58 15.15 10.37
C GLU A 72 -2.43 14.15 10.52
N LEU A 73 -2.25 13.55 11.70
CA LEU A 73 -1.24 12.50 11.90
C LEU A 73 -1.57 11.26 11.06
N ARG A 74 -2.84 10.87 11.00
CA ARG A 74 -3.32 9.75 10.17
C ARG A 74 -3.09 10.02 8.69
N HIS A 75 -3.41 11.23 8.23
CA HIS A 75 -3.16 11.68 6.86
C HIS A 75 -1.66 11.64 6.53
N SER A 76 -0.82 12.17 7.42
CA SER A 76 0.63 12.18 7.26
C SER A 76 1.21 10.76 7.20
N ALA A 77 0.73 9.85 8.07
CA ALA A 77 1.13 8.45 8.06
C ALA A 77 0.73 7.75 6.75
N TRP A 78 -0.47 8.03 6.24
CA TRP A 78 -0.93 7.53 4.95
C TRP A 78 -0.14 8.12 3.78
N LEU A 79 0.18 9.42 3.77
CA LEU A 79 1.02 10.04 2.74
C LEU A 79 2.39 9.37 2.68
N VAL A 80 3.01 9.13 3.84
CA VAL A 80 4.27 8.38 3.91
C VAL A 80 4.07 6.96 3.36
N THR A 81 2.99 6.27 3.72
CA THR A 81 2.77 4.88 3.28
C THR A 81 2.51 4.76 1.77
N SER A 82 1.73 5.69 1.22
CA SER A 82 1.26 5.66 -0.18
C SER A 82 2.29 6.22 -1.18
N ARG A 83 3.18 7.12 -0.76
CA ARG A 83 4.10 7.85 -1.65
C ARG A 83 5.58 7.60 -1.40
N CYS A 84 5.95 7.07 -0.23
CA CYS A 84 7.33 6.73 0.05
C CYS A 84 7.84 5.66 -0.90
N LEU A 85 9.03 5.88 -1.44
CA LEU A 85 9.80 4.89 -2.17
C LEU A 85 10.88 4.31 -1.26
N THR A 86 10.98 2.98 -1.22
CA THR A 86 12.12 2.28 -0.63
C THR A 86 13.22 2.21 -1.68
N VAL A 87 14.34 2.87 -1.40
CA VAL A 87 15.48 2.95 -2.33
C VAL A 87 16.76 2.49 -1.64
N ALA A 88 17.68 1.92 -2.42
CA ALA A 88 18.99 1.53 -1.90
C ALA A 88 19.78 2.77 -1.45
N GLY A 89 20.50 2.63 -0.34
CA GLY A 89 21.44 3.63 0.15
C GLY A 89 22.76 3.63 -0.63
N GLU A 90 23.83 4.02 0.05
CA GLU A 90 25.19 4.11 -0.52
C GLU A 90 25.66 2.79 -1.15
N GLU A 91 26.55 2.87 -2.15
CA GLU A 91 27.12 1.70 -2.80
C GLU A 91 27.90 0.83 -1.80
N GLY A 92 27.75 -0.50 -1.91
CA GLY A 92 28.35 -1.44 -0.95
C GLY A 92 27.62 -1.54 0.40
N SER A 93 26.54 -0.80 0.59
CA SER A 93 25.65 -0.90 1.76
C SER A 93 24.37 -1.67 1.43
N ASP A 94 23.92 -2.48 2.38
CA ASP A 94 22.59 -3.11 2.37
C ASP A 94 21.51 -2.19 3.00
N GLU A 95 21.88 -0.96 3.36
CA GLU A 95 20.95 0.04 3.88
C GLU A 95 19.88 0.39 2.84
N GLN A 96 18.63 0.38 3.27
CA GLN A 96 17.51 0.90 2.49
C GLN A 96 16.95 2.15 3.17
N ARG A 97 16.55 3.13 2.35
CA ARG A 97 15.98 4.38 2.82
C ARG A 97 14.56 4.53 2.31
N LYS A 98 13.70 5.05 3.18
CA LYS A 98 12.34 5.47 2.87
C LYS A 98 12.36 6.97 2.56
N VAL A 99 12.02 7.34 1.34
CA VAL A 99 12.11 8.73 0.87
C VAL A 99 10.85 9.13 0.12
N LEU A 100 10.40 10.37 0.35
CA LEU A 100 9.49 11.08 -0.54
C LEU A 100 10.34 11.79 -1.59
N ILE A 101 9.98 11.61 -2.86
CA ILE A 101 10.74 12.17 -3.97
C ILE A 101 9.78 12.97 -4.83
N PRO A 102 9.85 14.32 -4.81
CA PRO A 102 8.98 15.15 -5.62
C PRO A 102 9.02 14.75 -7.08
N TYR A 103 7.88 14.87 -7.75
CA TYR A 103 7.62 14.45 -9.13
C TYR A 103 7.61 12.93 -9.34
N LEU A 104 8.54 12.18 -8.74
CA LEU A 104 8.57 10.72 -8.89
C LEU A 104 7.42 10.03 -8.15
N ASP A 105 6.99 10.58 -7.02
CA ASP A 105 5.84 10.09 -6.25
C ASP A 105 4.48 10.39 -6.90
N MET A 106 4.44 11.14 -8.01
CA MET A 106 3.24 11.42 -8.79
C MET A 106 2.98 10.37 -9.89
N ILE A 107 3.90 9.43 -10.10
CA ILE A 107 3.77 8.40 -11.13
C ILE A 107 2.88 7.29 -10.60
N ASN A 108 1.76 7.06 -11.28
CA ASN A 108 0.73 6.10 -10.86
C ASN A 108 1.14 4.63 -11.06
N HIS A 109 0.40 3.75 -10.39
CA HIS A 109 0.54 2.30 -10.51
C HIS A 109 0.03 1.76 -11.84
N ASP A 110 0.78 0.85 -12.44
CA ASP A 110 0.28 -0.14 -13.38
C ASP A 110 1.07 -1.44 -13.22
N ARG A 111 0.40 -2.54 -12.86
CA ARG A 111 1.01 -3.87 -12.70
C ARG A 111 1.70 -4.37 -13.96
N SER A 112 1.21 -4.01 -15.15
CA SER A 112 1.82 -4.37 -16.44
C SER A 112 2.89 -3.40 -16.91
N SER A 113 3.18 -2.33 -16.16
CA SER A 113 4.22 -1.38 -16.55
C SER A 113 5.60 -2.06 -16.60
N ASN A 114 6.32 -1.78 -17.69
CA ASN A 114 7.71 -2.16 -17.87
C ASN A 114 8.67 -1.05 -17.44
N HIS A 115 8.17 0.12 -17.05
CA HIS A 115 9.01 1.23 -16.61
C HIS A 115 9.60 0.93 -15.22
N VAL A 116 10.89 1.21 -15.05
CA VAL A 116 11.65 0.82 -13.85
C VAL A 116 12.15 2.07 -13.13
N LEU A 117 11.82 2.19 -11.85
CA LEU A 117 12.49 3.12 -10.96
C LEU A 117 13.85 2.55 -10.55
N THR A 118 14.92 3.33 -10.72
CA THR A 118 16.28 2.91 -10.41
C THR A 118 17.09 4.07 -9.83
N GLY A 119 18.22 3.74 -9.20
CA GLY A 119 19.12 4.69 -8.56
C GLY A 119 19.34 4.40 -7.09
N ARG A 120 20.00 5.34 -6.41
CA ARG A 120 20.36 5.22 -4.98
C ARG A 120 20.10 6.56 -4.28
N ALA A 121 19.62 6.49 -3.03
CA ALA A 121 19.60 7.64 -2.12
C ALA A 121 20.99 7.83 -1.49
N ALA A 122 21.94 8.17 -2.34
CA ALA A 122 23.34 8.42 -2.01
C ALA A 122 23.70 9.89 -2.26
N THR A 123 24.74 10.39 -1.60
CA THR A 123 25.20 11.77 -1.83
C THR A 123 25.69 11.92 -3.27
N GLY A 124 25.07 12.82 -4.04
CA GLY A 124 25.35 12.98 -5.49
C GLY A 124 24.74 11.87 -6.37
N GLY A 125 23.97 10.95 -5.78
CA GLY A 125 23.19 9.94 -6.48
C GLY A 125 21.97 10.53 -7.17
N TRP A 126 21.44 9.78 -8.15
CA TRP A 126 20.24 10.15 -8.90
C TRP A 126 19.23 9.02 -8.83
N LEU A 127 17.97 9.37 -8.58
CA LEU A 127 16.82 8.49 -8.72
C LEU A 127 16.11 8.86 -10.02
N ARG A 128 15.78 7.86 -10.82
CA ARG A 128 15.22 8.05 -12.16
C ARG A 128 14.26 6.92 -12.53
N VAL A 129 13.31 7.24 -13.40
CA VAL A 129 12.48 6.24 -14.07
C VAL A 129 13.04 6.00 -15.47
N VAL A 130 13.34 4.74 -15.76
CA VAL A 130 13.81 4.29 -17.07
C VAL A 130 12.62 3.75 -17.85
N ALA A 131 12.45 4.23 -19.07
CA ALA A 131 11.39 3.75 -19.93
C ALA A 131 11.66 2.29 -20.35
N GLY A 132 10.75 1.36 -20.00
CA GLY A 132 10.82 -0.04 -20.47
C GLY A 132 9.97 -0.33 -21.70
N SER A 133 9.28 0.68 -22.24
CA SER A 133 8.50 0.63 -23.47
C SER A 133 8.43 2.01 -24.10
N ASP A 134 8.04 2.09 -25.37
CA ASP A 134 7.81 3.35 -26.06
C ASP A 134 6.71 4.17 -25.35
N VAL A 135 6.94 5.47 -25.21
CA VAL A 135 5.99 6.43 -24.61
C VAL A 135 5.67 7.48 -25.66
N LYS A 136 4.40 7.58 -26.06
CA LYS A 136 3.96 8.58 -27.04
C LYS A 136 3.57 9.88 -26.32
N LYS A 137 3.56 10.97 -27.09
CA LYS A 137 3.07 12.26 -26.59
C LYS A 137 1.61 12.10 -26.14
N GLY A 138 1.36 12.44 -24.87
CA GLY A 138 0.03 12.33 -24.26
C GLY A 138 -0.19 11.02 -23.49
N ASP A 139 0.70 10.04 -23.61
CA ASP A 139 0.63 8.84 -22.79
C ASP A 139 0.98 9.16 -21.34
N GLN A 140 0.23 8.57 -20.42
CA GLN A 140 0.59 8.56 -19.02
C GLN A 140 1.72 7.54 -18.78
N ILE A 141 2.72 7.95 -18.01
CA ILE A 141 3.77 7.05 -17.53
C ILE A 141 3.29 6.40 -16.24
N PHE A 142 3.44 5.08 -16.15
CA PHE A 142 3.11 4.30 -14.96
C PHE A 142 4.33 3.54 -14.47
N ILE A 143 4.37 3.15 -13.20
CA ILE A 143 5.34 2.18 -12.69
C ILE A 143 4.60 1.06 -11.96
N ARG A 144 5.24 -0.10 -11.81
CA ARG A 144 4.73 -1.11 -10.89
C ARG A 144 5.04 -0.68 -9.46
N TYR A 145 4.01 -0.58 -8.63
CA TYR A 145 4.20 -0.42 -7.18
C TYR A 145 4.47 -1.77 -6.56
N GLY A 146 5.46 -1.78 -5.67
CA GLY A 146 5.90 -2.95 -4.93
C GLY A 146 6.33 -4.12 -5.82
N SER A 147 6.39 -5.31 -5.22
CA SER A 147 6.97 -6.52 -5.80
C SER A 147 5.94 -7.62 -6.10
N GLY A 148 4.67 -7.25 -6.32
CA GLY A 148 3.60 -8.19 -6.71
C GLY A 148 2.46 -8.30 -5.71
N GLU A 149 2.24 -7.25 -4.94
CA GLU A 149 1.21 -7.15 -3.93
C GLU A 149 -0.19 -7.33 -4.53
N GLY A 150 -1.09 -7.89 -3.73
CA GLY A 150 -2.51 -8.05 -4.07
C GLY A 150 -3.35 -6.85 -3.66
N ASN A 151 -4.64 -6.90 -4.01
CA ASN A 151 -5.57 -5.81 -3.76
C ASN A 151 -5.88 -5.52 -2.29
N ASP A 152 -5.59 -6.45 -1.37
CA ASP A 152 -5.58 -6.19 0.07
C ASP A 152 -4.56 -5.11 0.47
N ARG A 153 -3.37 -5.12 -0.14
CA ARG A 153 -2.35 -4.08 0.08
C ARG A 153 -2.65 -2.83 -0.74
N MET A 154 -3.14 -2.98 -1.97
CA MET A 154 -3.47 -1.81 -2.80
C MET A 154 -4.51 -0.93 -2.10
N VAL A 155 -5.54 -1.53 -1.51
CA VAL A 155 -6.55 -0.78 -0.77
C VAL A 155 -6.01 -0.21 0.54
N GLN A 156 -5.22 -0.96 1.32
CA GLN A 156 -4.69 -0.44 2.59
C GLN A 156 -3.68 0.68 2.39
N ASP A 157 -2.70 0.48 1.51
CA ASP A 157 -1.53 1.35 1.41
C ASP A 157 -1.74 2.53 0.45
N TYR A 158 -2.54 2.35 -0.60
CA TYR A 158 -2.69 3.33 -1.68
C TYR A 158 -4.12 3.81 -1.92
N GLY A 159 -5.12 3.10 -1.39
CA GLY A 159 -6.52 3.48 -1.49
C GLY A 159 -7.18 3.21 -2.85
N PHE A 160 -6.67 2.24 -3.61
CA PHE A 160 -7.30 1.81 -4.86
C PHE A 160 -7.29 0.28 -5.01
N VAL A 161 -8.01 -0.21 -6.01
CA VAL A 161 -8.03 -1.62 -6.43
C VAL A 161 -7.48 -1.68 -7.84
N ASP A 162 -6.50 -2.56 -8.06
CA ASP A 162 -5.99 -2.91 -9.38
C ASP A 162 -6.96 -3.91 -10.02
N GLU A 163 -7.62 -3.48 -11.10
CA GLU A 163 -8.61 -4.29 -11.83
C GLU A 163 -7.94 -5.25 -12.84
N LYS A 164 -6.60 -5.24 -12.96
CA LYS A 164 -5.88 -6.16 -13.85
C LYS A 164 -5.77 -7.56 -13.27
N GLU A 165 -5.67 -8.53 -14.18
CA GLU A 165 -5.47 -9.94 -13.83
C GLU A 165 -4.22 -10.14 -12.94
N GLY A 166 -4.35 -11.03 -11.96
CA GLY A 166 -3.30 -11.36 -11.01
C GLY A 166 -3.40 -10.62 -9.67
N ALA A 167 -4.10 -9.48 -9.61
CA ALA A 167 -4.20 -8.66 -8.40
C ALA A 167 -5.04 -9.31 -7.29
N MET A 168 -6.17 -9.92 -7.63
CA MET A 168 -7.02 -10.63 -6.66
C MET A 168 -6.48 -12.03 -6.35
N GLU A 169 -5.84 -12.66 -7.31
CA GLU A 169 -5.20 -13.96 -7.23
C GLU A 169 -4.04 -13.97 -6.25
N ALA A 170 -3.29 -12.86 -6.19
CA ALA A 170 -2.26 -12.68 -5.17
C ALA A 170 -2.85 -12.64 -3.73
N VAL A 171 -4.10 -12.22 -3.57
CA VAL A 171 -4.81 -12.29 -2.28
C VAL A 171 -5.32 -13.71 -2.03
N ALA A 172 -6.02 -14.30 -3.01
CA ALA A 172 -6.55 -15.65 -2.93
C ALA A 172 -5.47 -16.71 -2.62
N ARG A 173 -4.31 -16.64 -3.30
CA ARG A 173 -3.17 -17.53 -3.04
C ARG A 173 -2.70 -17.43 -1.59
N ARG A 174 -2.53 -16.22 -1.06
CA ARG A 174 -2.12 -16.04 0.34
C ARG A 174 -3.14 -16.62 1.32
N ILE A 175 -4.44 -16.44 1.07
CA ILE A 175 -5.51 -17.04 1.88
C ILE A 175 -5.43 -18.58 1.87
N MET A 176 -5.20 -19.17 0.70
CA MET A 176 -5.03 -20.63 0.57
C MET A 176 -3.78 -21.11 1.31
N GLU A 177 -2.62 -20.52 1.03
CA GLU A 177 -1.32 -20.88 1.62
C GLU A 177 -1.35 -20.79 3.15
N ALA A 178 -1.94 -19.73 3.71
CA ALA A 178 -2.08 -19.59 5.15
C ALA A 178 -2.97 -20.69 5.73
N GLY A 179 -4.08 -21.01 5.06
CA GLY A 179 -5.02 -22.06 5.47
C GLY A 179 -4.43 -23.48 5.50
N GLU A 180 -3.48 -23.77 4.63
CA GLU A 180 -2.80 -25.06 4.56
C GLU A 180 -1.68 -25.22 5.59
N GLY A 181 -1.45 -24.20 6.43
CA GLY A 181 -0.38 -24.22 7.44
C GLY A 181 1.02 -24.08 6.84
N TRP A 182 1.13 -23.41 5.69
CA TRP A 182 2.43 -23.15 5.06
C TRP A 182 3.24 -22.14 5.89
N GLU A 183 4.07 -22.63 6.81
CA GLU A 183 5.02 -21.82 7.62
C GLU A 183 6.14 -21.17 6.80
N GLY A 184 6.24 -21.47 5.50
CA GLY A 184 7.46 -21.26 4.73
C GLY A 184 7.36 -20.36 3.51
N SER A 185 6.83 -19.12 3.57
CA SER A 185 7.23 -18.08 2.58
C SER A 185 6.77 -16.63 2.82
N LEU A 186 6.56 -16.19 4.06
CA LEU A 186 6.41 -14.73 4.32
C LEU A 186 7.75 -14.03 4.61
N LYS A 187 8.88 -14.77 4.51
CA LYS A 187 10.24 -14.23 4.70
C LYS A 187 10.88 -13.64 3.44
N ASN A 188 10.27 -13.81 2.26
CA ASN A 188 10.85 -13.37 0.99
C ASN A 188 9.97 -12.34 0.25
N ALA A 189 9.54 -11.29 0.95
CA ALA A 189 9.39 -9.98 0.31
C ALA A 189 10.70 -9.23 0.57
N ILE A 190 11.60 -9.34 -0.41
CA ILE A 190 12.96 -8.79 -0.39
C ILE A 190 12.89 -7.29 -0.07
N GLY A 191 13.44 -6.91 1.08
CA GLY A 191 13.90 -5.56 1.40
C GLY A 191 12.82 -4.53 1.74
N GLY A 192 12.58 -4.31 3.04
CA GLY A 192 12.36 -2.93 3.50
C GLY A 192 11.04 -2.58 4.17
N ARG A 193 10.22 -3.54 4.60
CA ARG A 193 9.11 -3.25 5.51
C ARG A 193 9.26 -4.10 6.77
N GLY A 194 9.47 -3.42 7.91
CA GLY A 194 9.56 -4.04 9.23
C GLY A 194 8.44 -5.03 9.44
N GLY A 195 8.78 -6.17 10.05
CA GLY A 195 7.97 -7.40 10.10
C GLY A 195 6.48 -7.14 10.22
N GLN A 196 5.75 -7.33 9.12
CA GLN A 196 4.30 -7.44 9.19
C GLN A 196 3.97 -8.81 9.77
N PRO A 197 3.00 -8.91 10.70
CA PRO A 197 2.45 -10.20 11.08
C PRO A 197 1.93 -10.88 9.83
N GLY A 198 2.50 -12.03 9.51
CA GLY A 198 2.05 -12.85 8.41
C GLY A 198 0.57 -13.21 8.56
N LEU A 199 -0.13 -13.39 7.43
CA LEU A 199 -1.47 -13.98 7.42
C LEU A 199 -1.40 -15.33 8.14
N THR A 200 -2.15 -15.48 9.24
CA THR A 200 -2.12 -16.72 10.02
C THR A 200 -3.04 -17.76 9.41
N ARG A 201 -2.88 -19.02 9.81
CA ARG A 201 -3.82 -20.08 9.41
C ARG A 201 -5.26 -19.76 9.78
N GLU A 202 -5.47 -19.25 10.99
CA GLU A 202 -6.78 -18.82 11.47
C GLU A 202 -7.36 -17.71 10.58
N ASP A 203 -6.54 -16.78 10.10
CA ASP A 203 -6.97 -15.75 9.16
C ASP A 203 -7.40 -16.33 7.82
N GLY A 204 -6.65 -17.27 7.26
CA GLY A 204 -7.00 -17.93 6.00
C GLY A 204 -8.33 -18.69 6.10
N GLU A 205 -8.52 -19.44 7.19
CA GLU A 205 -9.77 -20.15 7.47
C GLU A 205 -10.94 -19.18 7.73
N ALA A 206 -10.72 -18.06 8.41
CA ALA A 206 -11.74 -17.04 8.63
C ALA A 206 -12.16 -16.36 7.33
N CYS A 207 -11.21 -15.99 6.47
CA CYS A 207 -11.51 -15.39 5.16
C CYS A 207 -12.38 -16.32 4.32
N ARG A 208 -12.03 -17.61 4.19
CA ARG A 208 -12.84 -18.58 3.42
C ARG A 208 -14.27 -18.73 3.94
N ARG A 209 -14.48 -18.53 5.24
CA ARG A 209 -15.80 -18.63 5.88
C ARG A 209 -16.64 -17.36 5.70
N GLU A 210 -16.01 -16.19 5.76
CA GLU A 210 -16.67 -14.88 5.67
C GLU A 210 -16.88 -14.41 4.23
N LEU A 211 -16.05 -14.89 3.27
CA LEU A 211 -16.12 -14.51 1.86
C LEU A 211 -17.34 -15.11 1.16
N VAL A 212 -18.46 -14.39 1.24
CA VAL A 212 -19.71 -14.72 0.54
C VAL A 212 -19.89 -13.88 -0.73
N GLY A 213 -19.06 -12.84 -0.91
CA GLY A 213 -19.22 -11.83 -1.96
C GLY A 213 -20.20 -10.72 -1.56
N GLY A 214 -20.38 -9.75 -2.44
CA GLY A 214 -21.22 -8.57 -2.26
C GLY A 214 -20.60 -7.45 -1.42
N GLY A 215 -21.39 -6.39 -1.24
CA GLY A 215 -20.98 -5.12 -0.62
C GLY A 215 -21.08 -3.96 -1.62
N GLU A 216 -20.79 -2.75 -1.17
CA GLU A 216 -20.77 -1.56 -2.02
C GLU A 216 -19.36 -0.99 -2.15
N GLY A 217 -19.10 -0.26 -3.23
CA GLY A 217 -17.86 0.45 -3.46
C GLY A 217 -16.62 -0.45 -3.51
N ILE A 218 -15.50 0.05 -2.98
CA ILE A 218 -14.21 -0.63 -3.01
C ILE A 218 -14.24 -1.95 -2.23
N ALA A 219 -14.91 -2.00 -1.08
CA ALA A 219 -15.02 -3.22 -0.28
C ALA A 219 -15.74 -4.35 -1.04
N GLY A 220 -16.85 -4.03 -1.72
CA GLY A 220 -17.57 -4.99 -2.56
C GLY A 220 -16.70 -5.56 -3.69
N LYS A 221 -15.99 -4.68 -4.42
CA LYS A 221 -15.05 -5.10 -5.48
C LYS A 221 -13.99 -6.07 -4.97
N VAL A 222 -13.41 -5.80 -3.79
CA VAL A 222 -12.40 -6.68 -3.18
C VAL A 222 -13.02 -8.02 -2.80
N ASN A 223 -14.16 -8.04 -2.10
CA ASN A 223 -14.83 -9.27 -1.69
C ASN A 223 -15.13 -10.17 -2.89
N ASP A 224 -15.77 -9.60 -3.94
CA ASP A 224 -16.17 -10.33 -5.13
C ASP A 224 -14.97 -10.87 -5.90
N GLY A 225 -13.96 -10.03 -6.13
CA GLY A 225 -12.76 -10.43 -6.88
C GLY A 225 -11.94 -11.51 -6.18
N VAL A 226 -11.80 -11.43 -4.84
CA VAL A 226 -11.09 -12.46 -4.07
C VAL A 226 -11.86 -13.78 -4.08
N LYS A 227 -13.19 -13.73 -3.93
CA LYS A 227 -14.03 -14.93 -3.99
C LYS A 227 -13.93 -15.63 -5.34
N GLU A 228 -14.07 -14.89 -6.44
CA GLU A 228 -13.94 -15.45 -7.80
C GLU A 228 -12.55 -16.06 -8.02
N ALA A 229 -11.50 -15.39 -7.56
CA ALA A 229 -10.13 -15.88 -7.66
C ALA A 229 -9.91 -17.18 -6.87
N LEU A 230 -10.46 -17.28 -5.64
CA LEU A 230 -10.41 -18.50 -4.83
C LEU A 230 -11.13 -19.66 -5.53
N GLU A 231 -12.37 -19.45 -5.99
CA GLU A 231 -13.16 -20.49 -6.67
C GLU A 231 -12.48 -20.99 -7.95
N ARG A 232 -11.73 -20.14 -8.66
CA ARG A 232 -10.96 -20.55 -9.84
C ARG A 232 -9.74 -21.40 -9.46
N LEU A 233 -8.99 -21.00 -8.43
CA LEU A 233 -7.81 -21.73 -7.97
C LEU A 233 -8.19 -23.11 -7.40
N GLU A 234 -9.27 -23.20 -6.62
CA GLU A 234 -9.76 -24.46 -6.05
C GLU A 234 -10.23 -25.47 -7.11
N ARG A 235 -10.72 -24.99 -8.27
CA ARG A 235 -11.08 -25.84 -9.42
C ARG A 235 -9.88 -26.39 -10.18
N GLY A 236 -8.65 -26.16 -9.71
CA GLY A 236 -7.43 -26.55 -10.42
C GLY A 236 -7.18 -25.71 -11.67
N GLY A 237 -7.81 -24.53 -11.76
CA GLY A 237 -7.48 -23.51 -12.76
C GLY A 237 -6.14 -22.88 -12.43
N GLY A 238 -5.05 -23.63 -12.57
CA GLY A 238 -3.71 -23.05 -12.71
C GLY A 238 -3.68 -22.25 -14.02
N LEU A 239 -3.23 -21.01 -13.96
CA LEU A 239 -3.13 -20.17 -15.16
C LEU A 239 -1.95 -20.62 -16.01
N ASN A 240 -2.23 -20.81 -17.30
CA ASN A 240 -1.25 -20.69 -18.38
C ASN A 240 -0.73 -19.26 -18.46
#